data_AF-A0A9P6DUQ5-F1
#
_entry.id   AF-A0A9P6DUQ5-F1
#
_cell.length_a   1.000
_cell.length_b   1.000
_cell.length_c   1.000
_cell.angle_alpha   90.00
_cell.angle_beta   90.00
_cell.angle_gamma   90.00
#
_symmetry.space_group_name_H-M   'P 1'
#
loop_
_entity.id
_entity.type
_entity.pdbx_description
1 polymer ?
#
loop_
_entity_poly.entity_id
_entity_poly.type
_entity_poly.pdbx_seq_one_letter_code
_entity_poly.pdbx_strand_id
1 'polypeptide(L)'
;MLEGTTAFLYLPSGLPSIPKCHTASYGNSASLTPTGTLDSQDILRFGKVRPREPRTLFDDRERAEGLCAWGREFSVDGFVRLNTGFELIKCDFEDGLALVSNLNVTKWGRYLDKNKTVDPNVPCREHGPGQNLTQLEMMLFEYQQYHTPRTTPLYGHTRWLDSPGRLYVNFDWVRIAAAVYSGMGESRVVLDTGAFVTAYGRRGLHISSPNTILHRLTNLTLSVGREIQSEVADLFRYDRKSSGINWRSVTDHIVLRYGDRLSELRAYLMRGDATSIQNARLLLSSALVAYFEFDHDTTATSLNSCMHAFTPPLDPSWPSSEAKILRAIEYVLHDICQTLLFVNDQFSGWPLSANDTDTAVAISRERVDHLMTRLDWKLWIQCEEKCALGEVCVIDLWPIISSDLTAPPEPRCAGPSRPGKAPK
;
A
#
# COMPACT_ATOMS: atom_id res chain seq x y z
N MET A 1 4.80 -2.99 8.88
CA MET A 1 3.36 -3.29 8.76
C MET A 1 2.53 -2.04 9.05
N LEU A 2 2.43 -1.15 8.07
CA LEU A 2 1.52 0.01 8.05
C LEU A 2 0.75 0.01 6.73
N GLU A 3 0.20 -1.15 6.35
CA GLU A 3 -0.54 -1.29 5.12
C GLU A 3 -2.04 -1.18 5.38
N GLY A 4 -2.70 -0.29 4.65
CA GLY A 4 -4.16 -0.15 4.65
C GLY A 4 -4.76 0.95 5.54
N THR A 5 -4.02 2.02 5.86
CA THR A 5 -4.57 3.15 6.63
C THR A 5 -5.28 4.16 5.71
N THR A 6 -6.55 4.46 6.02
CA THR A 6 -7.22 5.69 5.55
C THR A 6 -6.74 6.82 6.46
N ALA A 7 -6.23 7.92 5.89
CA ALA A 7 -5.74 9.06 6.65
C ALA A 7 -6.81 10.17 6.68
N PHE A 8 -6.99 10.79 7.84
CA PHE A 8 -7.92 11.91 8.03
C PHE A 8 -7.18 13.21 7.74
N LEU A 9 -7.80 14.12 6.98
CA LEU A 9 -7.28 15.47 6.79
C LEU A 9 -8.02 16.40 7.77
N TYR A 10 -7.28 17.02 8.69
CA TYR A 10 -7.74 18.14 9.51
C TYR A 10 -6.92 19.38 9.13
N LEU A 11 -7.56 20.40 8.56
CA LEU A 11 -6.92 21.69 8.26
C LEU A 11 -7.45 22.73 9.26
N PRO A 12 -6.71 23.08 10.32
CA PRO A 12 -7.10 24.20 11.17
C PRO A 12 -7.03 25.50 10.35
N SER A 13 -8.07 26.33 10.47
CA SER A 13 -8.17 27.63 9.82
C SER A 13 -7.20 28.63 10.47
N GLY A 14 -6.11 28.95 9.76
CA GLY A 14 -5.18 30.04 10.10
C GLY A 14 -3.71 29.58 10.23
N LEU A 15 -2.87 29.92 9.26
CA LEU A 15 -1.42 29.67 9.26
C LEU A 15 -0.64 30.93 8.87
N PRO A 16 0.51 31.21 9.51
CA PRO A 16 1.70 31.68 8.83
C PRO A 16 2.63 30.49 8.50
N SER A 17 3.14 30.53 7.28
CA SER A 17 4.13 29.67 6.60
C SER A 17 5.35 29.20 7.41
N ILE A 18 5.86 27.97 7.15
CA ILE A 18 7.29 27.47 7.17
C ILE A 18 7.33 25.90 7.11
N PRO A 19 8.42 25.24 6.61
CA PRO A 19 8.55 24.59 5.31
C PRO A 19 8.22 23.06 5.27
N LYS A 20 8.38 22.52 4.06
CA LYS A 20 8.05 21.20 3.53
C LYS A 20 8.79 20.02 4.19
N CYS A 21 8.13 18.86 4.24
CA CYS A 21 8.59 17.50 3.84
C CYS A 21 7.75 16.43 4.59
N HIS A 22 6.70 15.86 3.96
CA HIS A 22 6.65 14.68 3.06
C HIS A 22 6.29 13.39 3.80
N THR A 23 5.25 12.69 3.29
CA THR A 23 5.04 11.21 3.28
C THR A 23 3.61 10.76 2.81
N ALA A 24 3.37 9.87 1.79
CA ALA A 24 2.12 9.01 1.74
C ALA A 24 2.15 7.43 1.65
N SER A 25 1.03 6.86 2.10
CA SER A 25 0.77 5.46 2.47
C SER A 25 0.95 4.44 1.33
N TYR A 26 1.53 3.27 1.63
CA TYR A 26 1.41 2.06 0.79
C TYR A 26 0.19 1.27 1.28
N GLY A 27 -0.90 1.37 0.55
CA GLY A 27 -2.15 0.71 0.90
C GLY A 27 -3.26 1.23 0.02
N ASN A 28 -3.83 0.35 -0.78
CA ASN A 28 -4.89 0.63 -1.75
C ASN A 28 -6.24 0.90 -1.07
N SER A 29 -6.32 1.87 -0.17
CA SER A 29 -7.49 2.11 0.68
C SER A 29 -8.77 2.49 -0.08
N ALA A 30 -8.71 2.66 -1.40
CA ALA A 30 -9.83 2.91 -2.28
C ALA A 30 -9.98 1.91 -3.45
N SER A 31 -9.17 0.85 -3.52
CA SER A 31 -9.34 -0.15 -4.57
C SER A 31 -10.62 -0.94 -4.36
N LEU A 32 -11.44 -1.01 -5.41
CA LEU A 32 -12.76 -1.65 -5.42
C LEU A 32 -12.61 -3.14 -5.65
N THR A 33 -11.96 -3.80 -4.68
CA THR A 33 -11.71 -5.23 -4.69
C THR A 33 -12.49 -5.92 -3.57
N PRO A 34 -12.79 -7.23 -3.70
CA PRO A 34 -13.35 -8.01 -2.61
C PRO A 34 -12.39 -8.20 -1.42
N THR A 35 -11.19 -7.58 -1.41
CA THR A 35 -10.20 -7.68 -0.32
C THR A 35 -10.45 -6.66 0.80
N GLY A 36 -9.46 -6.44 1.68
CA GLY A 36 -9.57 -5.59 2.87
C GLY A 36 -9.44 -4.09 2.63
N THR A 37 -9.23 -3.68 1.38
CA THR A 37 -8.95 -2.30 0.97
C THR A 37 -9.97 -1.27 1.46
N LEU A 38 -11.23 -1.66 1.56
CA LEU A 38 -12.34 -0.80 1.98
C LEU A 38 -12.79 -1.04 3.44
N ASP A 39 -12.19 -2.00 4.15
CA ASP A 39 -12.67 -2.46 5.45
C ASP A 39 -12.62 -1.34 6.52
N SER A 40 -11.58 -0.52 6.54
CA SER A 40 -11.45 0.59 7.50
C SER A 40 -12.57 1.62 7.35
N GLN A 41 -12.97 1.95 6.12
CA GLN A 41 -14.07 2.86 5.83
C GLN A 41 -15.42 2.29 6.31
N ASP A 42 -15.63 0.97 6.17
CA ASP A 42 -16.85 0.32 6.66
C ASP A 42 -16.86 0.24 8.20
N ILE A 43 -15.72 -0.02 8.86
CA ILE A 43 -15.61 0.03 10.33
C ILE A 43 -15.96 1.43 10.85
N LEU A 44 -15.43 2.48 10.24
CA LEU A 44 -15.75 3.86 10.64
C LEU A 44 -17.24 4.20 10.47
N ARG A 45 -17.87 3.73 9.40
CA ARG A 45 -19.29 4.04 9.12
C ARG A 45 -20.27 3.18 9.91
N PHE A 46 -19.97 1.89 10.07
CA PHE A 46 -20.95 0.89 10.51
C PHE A 46 -20.51 0.09 11.74
N GLY A 47 -19.26 0.25 12.19
CA GLY A 47 -18.67 -0.58 13.24
C GLY A 47 -18.45 -2.05 12.84
N LYS A 48 -18.64 -2.40 11.55
CA LYS A 48 -18.41 -3.74 11.00
C LYS A 48 -18.17 -3.66 9.49
N VAL A 49 -17.46 -4.63 8.96
CA VAL A 49 -17.27 -4.79 7.51
C VAL A 49 -18.58 -5.25 6.86
N ARG A 50 -18.97 -4.62 5.76
CA ARG A 50 -20.12 -5.08 4.96
C ARG A 50 -19.71 -6.21 4.01
N PRO A 51 -20.63 -7.12 3.63
CA PRO A 51 -20.39 -8.07 2.55
C PRO A 51 -19.91 -7.34 1.28
N ARG A 52 -19.00 -7.95 0.52
CA ARG A 52 -18.46 -7.38 -0.74
C ARG A 52 -19.30 -7.85 -1.93
N GLU A 53 -20.54 -7.37 -1.98
CA GLU A 53 -21.48 -7.56 -3.09
C GLU A 53 -21.33 -6.42 -4.11
N PRO A 54 -21.74 -6.58 -5.37
CA PRO A 54 -21.63 -5.53 -6.39
C PRO A 54 -22.06 -4.14 -5.91
N ARG A 55 -23.22 -4.07 -5.24
CA ARG A 55 -23.75 -2.81 -4.71
C ARG A 55 -22.84 -2.17 -3.67
N THR A 56 -22.36 -2.94 -2.69
CA THR A 56 -21.55 -2.41 -1.58
C THR A 56 -20.07 -2.24 -1.94
N LEU A 57 -19.62 -2.88 -3.01
CA LEU A 57 -18.26 -2.76 -3.52
C LEU A 57 -18.08 -1.48 -4.33
N PHE A 58 -19.03 -1.17 -5.21
CA PHE A 58 -18.94 -0.03 -6.15
C PHE A 58 -19.70 1.23 -5.69
N ASP A 59 -20.18 1.28 -4.44
CA ASP A 59 -20.92 2.42 -3.87
C ASP A 59 -20.05 3.63 -3.46
N ASP A 60 -19.02 3.97 -4.23
CA ASP A 60 -18.05 5.03 -3.90
C ASP A 60 -18.70 6.35 -3.49
N ARG A 61 -19.78 6.73 -4.16
CA ARG A 61 -20.55 7.94 -3.83
C ARG A 61 -21.27 7.81 -2.48
N GLU A 62 -22.02 6.73 -2.24
CA GLU A 62 -22.70 6.51 -0.96
C GLU A 62 -21.68 6.38 0.19
N ARG A 63 -20.49 5.84 -0.09
CA ARG A 63 -19.37 5.74 0.85
C ARG A 63 -18.81 7.12 1.19
N ALA A 64 -18.54 7.95 0.20
CA ALA A 64 -18.11 9.33 0.40
C ALA A 64 -19.14 10.14 1.21
N GLU A 65 -20.42 10.07 0.82
CA GLU A 65 -21.52 10.73 1.54
C GLU A 65 -21.61 10.26 3.00
N GLY A 66 -21.51 8.95 3.24
CA GLY A 66 -21.55 8.39 4.59
C GLY A 66 -20.34 8.76 5.45
N LEU A 67 -19.13 8.78 4.87
CA LEU A 67 -17.93 9.25 5.57
C LEU A 67 -18.06 10.73 5.94
N CYS A 68 -18.52 11.57 5.01
CA CYS A 68 -18.74 12.99 5.27
C CYS A 68 -19.85 13.26 6.28
N ALA A 69 -20.92 12.46 6.27
CA ALA A 69 -21.96 12.53 7.29
C ALA A 69 -21.40 12.21 8.70
N TRP A 70 -20.56 11.18 8.81
CA TRP A 70 -19.87 10.82 10.05
C TRP A 70 -18.86 11.91 10.48
N GLY A 71 -18.06 12.42 9.55
CA GLY A 71 -17.02 13.42 9.82
C GLY A 71 -17.56 14.80 10.22
N ARG A 72 -18.80 15.13 9.85
CA ARG A 72 -19.44 16.42 10.15
C ARG A 72 -19.50 16.71 11.65
N GLU A 73 -19.72 15.67 12.48
CA GLU A 73 -19.77 15.82 13.95
C GLU A 73 -18.44 16.31 14.54
N PHE A 74 -17.35 16.13 13.80
CA PHE A 74 -15.98 16.40 14.24
C PHE A 74 -15.31 17.53 13.43
N SER A 75 -16.08 18.25 12.60
CA SER A 75 -15.55 19.28 11.68
C SER A 75 -14.43 18.75 10.77
N VAL A 76 -14.57 17.51 10.29
CA VAL A 76 -13.64 16.93 9.32
C VAL A 76 -13.95 17.46 7.92
N ASP A 77 -12.97 18.12 7.30
CA ASP A 77 -13.05 18.64 5.94
C ASP A 77 -13.20 17.54 4.88
N GLY A 78 -12.54 16.41 5.11
CA GLY A 78 -12.46 15.36 4.11
C GLY A 78 -11.56 14.19 4.50
N PHE A 79 -11.46 13.25 3.57
CA PHE A 79 -10.75 11.99 3.75
C PHE A 79 -9.74 11.79 2.63
N VAL A 80 -8.53 11.36 2.98
CA VAL A 80 -7.51 11.00 2.01
C VAL A 80 -7.39 9.49 1.94
N ARG A 81 -7.43 8.97 0.71
CA ARG A 81 -7.32 7.54 0.41
C ARG A 81 -6.48 7.32 -0.85
N LEU A 82 -6.04 6.09 -1.08
CA LEU A 82 -5.17 5.74 -2.21
C LEU A 82 -5.86 4.72 -3.12
N ASN A 83 -5.91 5.05 -4.41
CA ASN A 83 -6.30 4.18 -5.51
C ASN A 83 -5.13 4.12 -6.53
N THR A 84 -5.34 4.54 -7.77
CA THR A 84 -4.29 4.90 -8.76
C THR A 84 -3.31 5.95 -8.25
N GLY A 85 -3.79 6.80 -7.35
CA GLY A 85 -3.08 7.89 -6.73
C GLY A 85 -3.87 8.35 -5.52
N PHE A 86 -3.41 9.43 -4.90
CA PHE A 86 -4.08 9.96 -3.72
C PHE A 86 -5.35 10.71 -4.11
N GLU A 87 -6.46 10.26 -3.56
CA GLU A 87 -7.78 10.86 -3.71
C GLU A 87 -8.14 11.62 -2.44
N LEU A 88 -8.64 12.85 -2.61
CA LEU A 88 -9.27 13.62 -1.53
C LEU A 88 -10.78 13.57 -1.73
N ILE A 89 -11.49 13.00 -0.76
CA ILE A 89 -12.94 13.20 -0.60
C ILE A 89 -13.13 14.48 0.20
N LYS A 90 -13.36 15.62 -0.46
CA LYS A 90 -13.76 16.87 0.21
C LYS A 90 -15.27 16.84 0.47
N CYS A 91 -15.67 17.07 1.71
CA CYS A 91 -17.08 16.99 2.12
C CYS A 91 -17.90 18.23 1.76
N ASP A 92 -17.25 19.39 1.72
CA ASP A 92 -17.83 20.66 1.29
C ASP A 92 -16.81 21.44 0.46
N PHE A 93 -17.15 21.77 -0.79
CA PHE A 93 -16.27 22.53 -1.69
C PHE A 93 -16.43 24.04 -1.55
N GLU A 94 -17.47 24.51 -0.84
CA GLU A 94 -17.66 25.93 -0.54
C GLU A 94 -16.84 26.36 0.68
N ASP A 95 -16.39 25.40 1.50
CA ASP A 95 -15.61 25.64 2.70
C ASP A 95 -14.12 25.29 2.51
N GLY A 96 -13.23 26.20 2.92
CA GLY A 96 -11.78 25.98 2.96
C GLY A 96 -11.05 25.88 1.61
N LEU A 97 -11.73 26.07 0.47
CA LEU A 97 -11.14 26.06 -0.87
C LEU A 97 -11.28 27.41 -1.58
N ALA A 98 -10.19 27.86 -2.20
CA ALA A 98 -10.19 29.01 -3.09
C ALA A 98 -10.05 28.56 -4.54
N LEU A 99 -10.96 28.99 -5.41
CA LEU A 99 -10.83 28.74 -6.85
C LEU A 99 -9.66 29.55 -7.42
N VAL A 100 -8.53 28.88 -7.66
CA VAL A 100 -7.35 29.51 -8.28
C VAL A 100 -7.46 29.56 -9.80
N SER A 101 -8.00 28.51 -10.42
CA SER A 101 -8.13 28.42 -11.88
C SER A 101 -9.22 27.43 -12.29
N ASN A 102 -9.90 27.70 -13.41
CA ASN A 102 -10.86 26.80 -14.02
C ASN A 102 -10.53 26.60 -15.52
N LEU A 103 -10.39 25.34 -15.95
CA LEU A 103 -10.04 24.97 -17.32
C LEU A 103 -11.19 24.21 -17.98
N ASN A 104 -11.65 24.70 -19.13
CA ASN A 104 -12.66 23.99 -19.91
C ASN A 104 -12.02 22.95 -20.84
N VAL A 105 -11.85 21.72 -20.34
CA VAL A 105 -11.26 20.60 -21.08
C VAL A 105 -12.25 19.88 -22.03
N THR A 106 -13.54 20.24 -22.02
CA THR A 106 -14.56 19.60 -22.87
C THR A 106 -14.31 19.80 -24.37
N LYS A 107 -13.66 20.91 -24.75
CA LYS A 107 -13.27 21.18 -26.14
C LYS A 107 -12.17 20.24 -26.61
N TRP A 108 -11.27 19.82 -25.72
CA TRP A 108 -10.16 18.92 -26.01
C TRP A 108 -10.64 17.49 -26.26
N GLY A 109 -11.57 16.99 -25.43
CA GLY A 109 -12.23 15.69 -25.67
C GLY A 109 -12.94 15.64 -27.02
N ARG A 110 -13.72 16.68 -27.36
CA ARG A 110 -14.39 16.78 -28.68
C ARG A 110 -13.41 16.89 -29.85
N TYR A 111 -12.23 17.48 -29.66
CA TYR A 111 -11.20 17.57 -30.69
C TYR A 111 -10.59 16.20 -30.99
N LEU A 112 -10.24 15.45 -29.94
CA LEU A 112 -9.78 14.08 -30.07
C LEU A 112 -10.86 13.18 -30.71
N ASP A 113 -12.11 13.29 -30.28
CA ASP A 113 -13.25 12.52 -30.81
C ASP A 113 -13.47 12.74 -32.32
N LYS A 114 -13.13 13.93 -32.84
CA LYS A 114 -13.25 14.29 -34.26
C LYS A 114 -12.09 13.76 -35.09
N ASN A 115 -10.87 13.75 -34.52
CA ASN A 115 -9.66 13.27 -35.18
C ASN A 115 -9.40 11.79 -34.85
N LYS A 116 -10.43 10.93 -34.98
CA LYS A 116 -10.29 9.49 -34.75
C LYS A 116 -9.16 8.92 -35.61
N THR A 117 -8.03 8.62 -35.00
CA THR A 117 -7.02 7.69 -35.56
C THR A 117 -7.32 6.24 -35.18
N VAL A 118 -8.46 6.00 -34.51
CA VAL A 118 -8.97 4.66 -34.26
C VAL A 118 -9.60 4.17 -35.56
N ASP A 119 -8.99 3.17 -36.18
CA ASP A 119 -9.51 2.50 -37.37
C ASP A 119 -10.98 2.11 -37.13
N PRO A 120 -11.94 2.62 -37.92
CA PRO A 120 -13.36 2.30 -37.77
C PRO A 120 -13.68 0.81 -37.99
N ASN A 121 -12.72 0.04 -38.54
CA ASN A 121 -12.83 -1.41 -38.68
C ASN A 121 -12.28 -2.19 -37.49
N VAL A 122 -11.73 -1.53 -36.45
CA VAL A 122 -11.52 -2.20 -35.17
C VAL A 122 -12.91 -2.37 -34.58
N PRO A 123 -13.46 -3.60 -34.54
CA PRO A 123 -14.77 -3.80 -33.97
C PRO A 123 -14.69 -3.29 -32.54
N CYS A 124 -15.66 -2.48 -32.12
CA CYS A 124 -16.04 -2.51 -30.72
C CYS A 124 -16.17 -4.01 -30.42
N ARG A 125 -15.37 -4.54 -29.50
CA ARG A 125 -15.73 -5.83 -28.93
C ARG A 125 -17.06 -5.54 -28.25
N GLU A 126 -18.16 -5.73 -28.98
CA GLU A 126 -19.36 -6.27 -28.35
C GLU A 126 -18.82 -7.40 -27.47
N HIS A 127 -19.05 -7.30 -26.17
CA HIS A 127 -18.92 -8.47 -25.31
C HIS A 127 -19.97 -9.45 -25.82
N GLY A 128 -19.61 -10.16 -26.89
CA GLY A 128 -20.43 -11.22 -27.46
C GLY A 128 -20.62 -12.28 -26.38
N PRO A 129 -21.77 -12.97 -26.38
CA PRO A 129 -22.00 -14.05 -25.44
C PRO A 129 -20.87 -15.09 -25.59
N GLY A 130 -20.01 -15.21 -24.58
CA GLY A 130 -18.91 -16.20 -24.58
C GLY A 130 -17.50 -15.70 -24.28
N GLN A 131 -17.26 -14.43 -23.94
CA GLN A 131 -16.00 -14.06 -23.26
C GLN A 131 -16.11 -14.37 -21.77
N ASN A 132 -15.15 -15.13 -21.24
CA ASN A 132 -15.03 -15.37 -19.79
C ASN A 132 -14.67 -14.05 -19.11
N LEU A 133 -15.70 -13.30 -18.68
CA LEU A 133 -15.53 -12.14 -17.83
C LEU A 133 -14.86 -12.58 -16.53
N THR A 134 -13.91 -11.78 -16.05
CA THR A 134 -13.40 -11.93 -14.69
C THR A 134 -14.54 -11.77 -13.69
N GLN A 135 -14.38 -12.33 -12.48
CA GLN A 135 -15.38 -12.21 -11.41
C GLN A 135 -15.78 -10.75 -11.17
N LEU A 136 -14.83 -9.85 -11.28
CA LEU A 136 -15.01 -8.42 -11.04
C LEU A 136 -15.71 -7.70 -12.19
N GLU A 137 -15.41 -8.06 -13.44
CA GLU A 137 -16.14 -7.55 -14.61
C GLU A 137 -17.61 -7.97 -14.56
N MET A 138 -17.90 -9.20 -14.09
CA MET A 138 -19.28 -9.64 -13.84
C MET A 138 -19.96 -8.80 -12.76
N MET A 139 -19.30 -8.57 -11.62
CA MET A 139 -19.85 -7.73 -10.54
C MET A 139 -20.09 -6.28 -11.01
N LEU A 140 -19.18 -5.71 -11.80
CA LEU A 140 -19.34 -4.38 -12.38
C LEU A 140 -20.54 -4.30 -13.32
N PHE A 141 -20.67 -5.29 -14.19
CA PHE A 141 -21.78 -5.38 -15.13
C PHE A 141 -23.12 -5.47 -14.38
N GLU A 142 -23.19 -6.30 -13.34
CA GLU A 142 -24.35 -6.42 -12.47
C GLU A 142 -24.69 -5.08 -11.77
N TYR A 143 -23.69 -4.41 -11.18
CA TYR A 143 -23.89 -3.09 -10.55
C TYR A 143 -24.48 -2.05 -11.49
N GLN A 144 -24.00 -2.00 -12.74
CA GLN A 144 -24.47 -1.07 -13.75
C GLN A 144 -25.95 -1.29 -14.09
N GLN A 145 -26.41 -2.53 -14.16
CA GLN A 145 -27.82 -2.86 -14.44
C GLN A 145 -28.78 -2.31 -13.38
N TYR A 146 -28.37 -2.26 -12.12
CA TYR A 146 -29.20 -1.75 -11.02
C TYR A 146 -29.33 -0.22 -11.01
N HIS A 147 -28.35 0.53 -11.55
CA HIS A 147 -28.27 1.98 -11.42
C HIS A 147 -28.56 2.78 -12.70
N THR A 148 -28.69 2.15 -13.86
CA THR A 148 -29.22 2.80 -15.06
C THR A 148 -30.76 2.80 -15.06
N PRO A 149 -31.45 3.95 -15.10
CA PRO A 149 -32.88 3.97 -15.40
C PRO A 149 -33.14 3.28 -16.74
N ARG A 150 -34.13 2.37 -16.80
CA ARG A 150 -34.56 1.65 -18.03
C ARG A 150 -34.93 2.57 -19.22
N THR A 151 -35.02 3.89 -19.00
CA THR A 151 -35.42 4.90 -19.99
C THR A 151 -34.29 5.84 -20.42
N THR A 152 -33.13 5.82 -19.76
CA THR A 152 -31.93 6.47 -20.29
C THR A 152 -31.22 5.47 -21.19
N PRO A 153 -31.08 5.74 -22.49
CA PRO A 153 -30.22 4.93 -23.34
C PRO A 153 -28.84 4.83 -22.68
N LEU A 154 -28.16 3.70 -22.82
CA LEU A 154 -26.74 3.44 -22.44
C LEU A 154 -25.72 4.45 -23.05
N TYR A 155 -26.20 5.57 -23.61
CA TYR A 155 -25.49 6.61 -24.36
C TYR A 155 -24.56 7.51 -23.51
N GLY A 156 -24.52 7.34 -22.19
CA GLY A 156 -23.59 8.08 -21.33
C GLY A 156 -22.22 7.40 -21.14
N HIS A 157 -22.19 6.06 -21.10
CA HIS A 157 -20.97 5.29 -20.82
C HIS A 157 -20.30 4.70 -22.06
N THR A 158 -21.05 4.40 -23.12
CA THR A 158 -20.46 3.93 -24.40
C THR A 158 -19.57 5.00 -25.03
N ARG A 159 -19.94 6.29 -24.92
CA ARG A 159 -19.16 7.39 -25.49
C ARG A 159 -17.83 7.65 -24.76
N TRP A 160 -17.72 7.29 -23.47
CA TRP A 160 -16.46 7.32 -22.72
C TRP A 160 -15.56 6.13 -23.10
N LEU A 161 -16.17 4.94 -23.24
CA LEU A 161 -15.50 3.72 -23.70
C LEU A 161 -14.92 3.85 -25.13
N ASP A 162 -15.55 4.67 -25.96
CA ASP A 162 -15.18 4.92 -27.37
C ASP A 162 -14.44 6.25 -27.60
N SER A 163 -14.13 7.01 -26.54
CA SER A 163 -13.38 8.25 -26.69
C SER A 163 -11.90 7.96 -27.01
N PRO A 164 -11.28 8.55 -28.06
CA PRO A 164 -9.84 8.44 -28.31
C PRO A 164 -8.97 8.92 -27.14
N GLY A 165 -9.51 9.77 -26.26
CA GLY A 165 -8.91 10.11 -24.98
C GLY A 165 -8.73 8.90 -24.05
N ARG A 166 -9.59 7.89 -24.11
CA ARG A 166 -9.52 6.70 -23.27
C ARG A 166 -8.21 5.94 -23.40
N LEU A 167 -7.69 5.68 -24.60
CA LEU A 167 -6.48 4.86 -24.74
C LEU A 167 -5.23 5.56 -24.18
N TYR A 168 -5.07 6.86 -24.43
CA TYR A 168 -3.97 7.66 -23.89
C TYR A 168 -4.12 7.92 -22.40
N VAL A 169 -5.32 8.32 -21.95
CA VAL A 169 -5.64 8.53 -20.53
C VAL A 169 -5.51 7.23 -19.74
N ASN A 170 -5.84 6.07 -20.32
CA ASN A 170 -5.70 4.78 -19.64
C ASN A 170 -4.23 4.42 -19.41
N PHE A 171 -3.35 4.58 -20.41
CA PHE A 171 -1.94 4.23 -20.20
C PHE A 171 -1.20 5.23 -19.32
N ASP A 172 -1.52 6.53 -19.42
CA ASP A 172 -0.98 7.51 -18.47
C ASP A 172 -1.50 7.28 -17.05
N TRP A 173 -2.76 6.86 -16.90
CA TRP A 173 -3.30 6.40 -15.63
C TRP A 173 -2.51 5.18 -15.10
N VAL A 174 -2.14 4.22 -15.95
CA VAL A 174 -1.29 3.07 -15.57
C VAL A 174 0.08 3.52 -15.09
N ARG A 175 0.71 4.46 -15.81
CA ARG A 175 2.02 5.01 -15.44
C ARG A 175 1.97 5.68 -14.07
N ILE A 176 0.93 6.47 -13.81
CA ILE A 176 0.73 7.11 -12.51
C ILE A 176 0.55 6.05 -11.42
N ALA A 177 -0.31 5.05 -11.67
CA ALA A 177 -0.55 3.96 -10.74
C ALA A 177 0.77 3.25 -10.37
N ALA A 178 1.52 2.80 -11.37
CA ALA A 178 2.79 2.11 -11.21
C ALA A 178 3.82 2.94 -10.42
N ALA A 179 3.88 4.25 -10.68
CA ALA A 179 4.78 5.17 -9.99
C ALA A 179 4.41 5.37 -8.51
N VAL A 180 3.12 5.36 -8.18
CA VAL A 180 2.65 5.50 -6.80
C VAL A 180 2.81 4.20 -6.01
N TYR A 181 2.60 3.03 -6.63
CA TYR A 181 2.70 1.73 -5.95
C TYR A 181 4.10 1.37 -5.48
N SER A 182 5.11 1.73 -6.27
CA SER A 182 6.52 1.51 -5.94
C SER A 182 7.15 2.72 -5.22
N GLY A 183 6.46 3.87 -5.21
CA GLY A 183 7.02 5.15 -4.80
C GLY A 183 6.70 5.59 -3.37
N MET A 184 7.44 6.58 -2.87
CA MET A 184 7.46 7.08 -1.49
C MET A 184 6.16 7.80 -1.04
N GLY A 185 5.04 7.60 -1.72
CA GLY A 185 3.76 8.25 -1.46
C GLY A 185 3.64 9.71 -1.94
N GLU A 186 2.74 10.45 -1.31
CA GLU A 186 2.25 11.79 -1.58
C GLU A 186 2.68 12.74 -0.47
N SER A 187 3.57 13.60 -0.90
CA SER A 187 4.30 14.59 -0.15
C SER A 187 3.41 15.60 0.61
N ARG A 188 2.18 15.83 0.12
CA ARG A 188 1.20 16.80 0.63
C ARG A 188 0.33 16.26 1.76
N VAL A 189 0.34 14.96 1.99
CA VAL A 189 -0.41 14.33 3.09
C VAL A 189 0.52 14.27 4.29
N VAL A 190 0.14 14.94 5.38
CA VAL A 190 0.90 14.93 6.64
C VAL A 190 0.07 14.17 7.68
N LEU A 191 0.66 13.14 8.27
CA LEU A 191 -0.03 12.28 9.23
C LEU A 191 0.22 12.78 10.66
N ASP A 192 -0.86 12.94 11.44
CA ASP A 192 -0.76 13.03 12.89
C ASP A 192 -0.62 11.61 13.46
N THR A 193 0.62 11.22 13.76
CA THR A 193 0.94 9.91 14.36
C THR A 193 0.43 9.78 15.79
N GLY A 194 0.22 10.90 16.49
CA GLY A 194 -0.48 10.95 17.77
C GLY A 194 -1.96 10.56 17.64
N ALA A 195 -2.54 10.68 16.44
CA ALA A 195 -3.91 10.27 16.10
C ALA A 195 -4.00 8.88 15.45
N PHE A 196 -2.92 8.09 15.46
CA PHE A 196 -2.93 6.80 14.80
C PHE A 196 -3.81 5.77 15.53
N VAL A 197 -4.80 5.23 14.82
CA VAL A 197 -5.68 4.15 15.29
C VAL A 197 -5.48 2.93 14.39
N THR A 198 -5.31 1.77 15.01
CA THR A 198 -5.11 0.50 14.31
C THR A 198 -6.05 -0.58 14.81
N ALA A 199 -6.46 -1.46 13.91
CA ALA A 199 -7.16 -2.70 14.25
C ALA A 199 -6.18 -3.82 14.66
N TYR A 200 -4.92 -3.77 14.19
CA TYR A 200 -3.90 -4.77 14.49
C TYR A 200 -3.60 -4.82 15.99
N GLY A 201 -3.40 -6.03 16.51
CA GLY A 201 -3.13 -6.27 17.93
C GLY A 201 -4.34 -6.14 18.85
N ARG A 202 -5.56 -5.93 18.32
CA ARG A 202 -6.78 -5.95 19.12
C ARG A 202 -7.23 -7.37 19.46
N ARG A 203 -7.77 -7.53 20.67
CA ARG A 203 -8.36 -8.80 21.11
C ARG A 203 -9.52 -9.17 20.18
N GLY A 204 -9.52 -10.42 19.70
CA GLY A 204 -10.56 -10.93 18.81
C GLY A 204 -10.33 -10.66 17.32
N LEU A 205 -9.33 -9.86 16.94
CA LEU A 205 -8.88 -9.81 15.55
C LEU A 205 -7.88 -10.94 15.30
N HIS A 206 -8.27 -11.91 14.48
CA HIS A 206 -7.37 -12.96 14.01
C HIS A 206 -7.05 -12.74 12.53
N ILE A 207 -5.78 -12.43 12.25
CA ILE A 207 -5.22 -12.34 10.91
C ILE A 207 -4.48 -13.65 10.65
N SER A 208 -4.97 -14.48 9.73
CA SER A 208 -4.44 -15.83 9.48
C SER A 208 -3.42 -15.89 8.34
N SER A 209 -3.40 -14.89 7.46
CA SER A 209 -2.50 -14.85 6.31
C SER A 209 -1.23 -14.06 6.65
N PRO A 210 -0.04 -14.48 6.19
CA PRO A 210 1.14 -13.63 6.19
C PRO A 210 1.08 -12.54 5.11
N ASN A 211 0.28 -12.74 4.07
CA ASN A 211 0.11 -11.77 2.99
C ASN A 211 -0.91 -10.70 3.41
N THR A 212 -0.41 -9.49 3.58
CA THR A 212 -1.14 -8.29 4.00
C THR A 212 -2.30 -7.91 3.09
N ILE A 213 -2.26 -8.25 1.79
CA ILE A 213 -3.38 -7.97 0.86
C ILE A 213 -4.64 -8.76 1.23
N LEU A 214 -4.46 -9.90 1.92
CA LEU A 214 -5.54 -10.79 2.35
C LEU A 214 -6.06 -10.45 3.75
N HIS A 215 -5.48 -9.46 4.42
CA HIS A 215 -5.93 -9.07 5.75
C HIS A 215 -7.33 -8.45 5.67
N ARG A 216 -8.27 -9.06 6.39
CA ARG A 216 -9.67 -8.64 6.47
C ARG A 216 -10.06 -8.33 7.90
N LEU A 217 -10.92 -7.33 8.06
CA LEU A 217 -11.53 -6.98 9.35
C LEU A 217 -12.92 -7.60 9.52
N THR A 218 -13.28 -8.59 8.70
CA THR A 218 -14.61 -9.25 8.69
C THR A 218 -14.93 -9.97 10.00
N ASN A 219 -13.91 -10.44 10.72
CA ASN A 219 -14.07 -11.19 11.96
C ASN A 219 -14.14 -10.29 13.20
N LEU A 220 -14.08 -8.96 13.04
CA LEU A 220 -14.25 -8.05 14.16
C LEU A 220 -15.71 -8.11 14.68
N THR A 221 -15.87 -8.23 15.99
CA THR A 221 -17.18 -8.07 16.62
C THR A 221 -17.64 -6.62 16.52
N LEU A 222 -18.96 -6.41 16.53
CA LEU A 222 -19.53 -5.05 16.54
C LEU A 222 -19.06 -4.23 17.75
N SER A 223 -18.77 -4.87 18.89
CA SER A 223 -18.22 -4.18 20.06
C SER A 223 -16.84 -3.60 19.78
N VAL A 224 -15.93 -4.40 19.21
CA VAL A 224 -14.57 -3.94 18.87
C VAL A 224 -14.60 -2.88 17.78
N GLY A 225 -15.49 -3.02 16.79
CA GLY A 225 -15.67 -1.97 15.78
C GLY A 225 -16.19 -0.65 16.37
N ARG A 226 -17.12 -0.70 17.34
CA ARG A 226 -17.57 0.49 18.09
C ARG A 226 -16.47 1.09 18.97
N GLU A 227 -15.61 0.26 19.56
CA GLU A 227 -14.42 0.74 20.28
C GLU A 227 -13.50 1.52 19.34
N ILE A 228 -13.27 1.04 18.11
CA ILE A 228 -12.49 1.77 17.09
C ILE A 228 -13.17 3.10 16.76
N GLN A 229 -14.48 3.11 16.52
CA GLN A 229 -15.23 4.34 16.25
C GLN A 229 -15.11 5.35 17.40
N SER A 230 -15.23 4.88 18.65
CA SER A 230 -15.09 5.73 19.84
C SER A 230 -13.68 6.27 19.97
N GLU A 231 -12.65 5.43 19.78
CA GLU A 231 -11.26 5.86 19.85
C GLU A 231 -10.99 6.96 18.83
N VAL A 232 -11.46 6.80 17.59
CA VAL A 232 -11.34 7.83 16.54
C VAL A 232 -12.13 9.09 16.90
N ALA A 233 -13.35 8.97 17.43
CA ALA A 233 -14.14 10.13 17.86
C ALA A 233 -13.47 10.92 18.99
N ASP A 234 -12.83 10.23 19.94
CA ASP A 234 -12.13 10.85 21.06
C ASP A 234 -10.88 11.62 20.63
N LEU A 235 -10.29 11.27 19.48
CA LEU A 235 -9.17 12.03 18.90
C LEU A 235 -9.54 13.48 18.62
N PHE A 236 -10.78 13.78 18.28
CA PHE A 236 -11.26 15.13 17.96
C PHE A 236 -11.72 15.92 19.20
N ARG A 237 -11.88 15.25 20.35
CA ARG A 237 -12.41 15.87 21.57
C ARG A 237 -11.33 16.40 22.49
N TYR A 238 -10.15 15.80 22.46
CA TYR A 238 -9.06 16.11 23.37
C TYR A 238 -7.85 16.63 22.61
N ASP A 239 -7.29 17.74 23.09
CA ASP A 239 -6.00 18.22 22.60
C ASP A 239 -4.90 17.21 22.96
N ARG A 240 -4.07 16.87 21.99
CA ARG A 240 -3.06 15.83 22.09
C ARG A 240 -1.73 16.38 21.63
N LYS A 241 -0.75 16.33 22.54
CA LYS A 241 0.62 16.66 22.19
C LYS A 241 1.30 15.42 21.59
N SER A 242 1.55 15.43 20.29
CA SER A 242 2.40 14.44 19.64
C SER A 242 3.87 14.66 20.00
N SER A 243 4.70 13.63 19.87
CA SER A 243 6.15 13.72 20.08
C SER A 243 6.86 14.63 19.07
N GLY A 244 6.22 14.94 17.94
CA GLY A 244 6.84 15.62 16.80
C GLY A 244 7.78 14.72 15.99
N ILE A 245 7.89 13.43 16.35
CA ILE A 245 8.70 12.46 15.61
C ILE A 245 8.00 12.15 14.29
N ASN A 246 8.71 12.30 13.18
CA ASN A 246 8.25 11.80 11.89
C ASN A 246 8.46 10.28 11.83
N TRP A 247 7.56 9.53 12.48
CA TRP A 247 7.61 8.07 12.55
C TRP A 247 7.65 7.41 11.19
N ARG A 248 7.12 8.09 10.18
CA ARG A 248 7.20 7.56 8.86
C ARG A 248 8.58 7.67 8.23
N SER A 249 9.27 8.80 8.38
CA SER A 249 10.66 8.89 7.94
C SER A 249 11.51 7.79 8.58
N VAL A 250 11.24 7.45 9.85
CA VAL A 250 11.86 6.30 10.53
C VAL A 250 11.56 5.00 9.78
N THR A 251 10.29 4.67 9.50
CA THR A 251 9.96 3.42 8.78
C THR A 251 10.52 3.38 7.36
N ASP A 252 10.48 4.50 6.63
CA ASP A 252 10.96 4.59 5.25
C ASP A 252 12.49 4.39 5.20
N HIS A 253 13.24 4.91 6.19
CA HIS A 253 14.67 4.65 6.31
C HIS A 253 15.00 3.20 6.64
N ILE A 254 14.18 2.51 7.44
CA ILE A 254 14.36 1.09 7.74
C ILE A 254 14.16 0.26 6.47
N VAL A 255 13.09 0.55 5.71
CA VAL A 255 12.81 -0.11 4.42
C VAL A 255 13.94 0.16 3.43
N LEU A 256 14.39 1.41 3.30
CA LEU A 256 15.52 1.79 2.43
C LEU A 256 16.83 1.11 2.86
N ARG A 257 17.06 0.95 4.16
CA ARG A 257 18.26 0.31 4.70
C ARG A 257 18.25 -1.20 4.46
N TYR A 258 17.14 -1.89 4.68
CA TYR A 258 17.14 -3.36 4.71
C TYR A 258 16.48 -4.01 3.50
N GLY A 259 15.62 -3.30 2.76
CA GLY A 259 14.80 -3.85 1.68
C GLY A 259 15.60 -4.55 0.60
N ASP A 260 16.45 -3.81 -0.10
CA ASP A 260 17.27 -4.36 -1.18
C ASP A 260 18.36 -5.30 -0.64
N ARG A 261 18.94 -4.98 0.52
CA ARG A 261 19.97 -5.82 1.16
C ARG A 261 19.44 -7.22 1.50
N LEU A 262 18.19 -7.36 1.95
CA LEU A 262 17.60 -8.67 2.21
C LEU A 262 17.37 -9.44 0.90
N SER A 263 16.92 -8.77 -0.16
CA SER A 263 16.79 -9.37 -1.50
C SER A 263 18.13 -9.85 -2.06
N GLU A 264 19.18 -9.03 -1.94
CA GLU A 264 20.54 -9.38 -2.35
C GLU A 264 21.09 -10.56 -1.55
N LEU A 265 20.93 -10.52 -0.22
CA LEU A 265 21.35 -11.62 0.66
C LEU A 265 20.66 -12.93 0.27
N ARG A 266 19.34 -12.90 0.06
CA ARG A 266 18.57 -14.05 -0.43
C ARG A 266 19.11 -14.56 -1.76
N ALA A 267 19.40 -13.67 -2.72
CA ALA A 267 19.93 -14.05 -4.03
C ALA A 267 21.32 -14.72 -3.93
N TYR A 268 22.21 -14.23 -3.06
CA TYR A 268 23.51 -14.86 -2.81
C TYR A 268 23.35 -16.26 -2.18
N LEU A 269 22.48 -16.39 -1.18
CA LEU A 269 22.20 -17.68 -0.53
C LEU A 269 21.56 -18.69 -1.49
N MET A 270 20.72 -18.23 -2.44
CA MET A 270 20.14 -19.10 -3.47
C MET A 270 21.18 -19.67 -4.44
N ARG A 271 22.23 -18.91 -4.75
CA ARG A 271 23.32 -19.38 -5.63
C ARG A 271 24.27 -20.34 -4.89
N GLY A 272 24.61 -20.03 -3.65
CA GLY A 272 25.39 -20.89 -2.76
C GLY A 272 26.86 -21.11 -3.15
N ASP A 273 27.33 -20.60 -4.30
CA ASP A 273 28.72 -20.73 -4.72
C ASP A 273 29.68 -19.87 -3.85
N ALA A 274 30.96 -20.22 -3.84
CA ALA A 274 31.96 -19.55 -3.01
C ALA A 274 32.03 -18.02 -3.19
N THR A 275 31.81 -17.52 -4.42
CA THR A 275 31.81 -16.08 -4.70
C THR A 275 30.57 -15.42 -4.12
N SER A 276 29.40 -16.05 -4.29
CA SER A 276 28.14 -15.60 -3.72
C SER A 276 28.19 -15.58 -2.19
N ILE A 277 28.78 -16.59 -1.54
CA ILE A 277 28.96 -16.60 -0.08
C ILE A 277 29.92 -15.51 0.38
N GLN A 278 31.02 -15.27 -0.33
CA GLN A 278 31.91 -14.15 -0.03
C GLN A 278 31.18 -12.80 -0.11
N ASN A 279 30.36 -12.59 -1.14
CA ASN A 279 29.55 -11.38 -1.28
C ASN A 279 28.50 -11.25 -0.17
N ALA A 280 27.82 -12.34 0.21
CA ALA A 280 26.89 -12.36 1.34
C ALA A 280 27.56 -11.91 2.64
N ARG A 281 28.78 -12.40 2.93
CA ARG A 281 29.56 -12.00 4.11
C ARG A 281 29.92 -10.52 4.11
N LEU A 282 30.31 -9.97 2.97
CA LEU A 282 30.59 -8.52 2.82
C LEU A 282 29.33 -7.69 3.04
N LEU A 283 28.21 -8.12 2.48
CA LEU A 283 26.92 -7.46 2.65
C LEU A 283 26.49 -7.45 4.13
N LEU A 284 26.55 -8.60 4.81
CA LEU A 284 26.26 -8.73 6.24
C LEU A 284 27.17 -7.85 7.10
N SER A 285 28.48 -7.87 6.81
CA SER A 285 29.46 -7.02 7.50
C SER A 285 29.09 -5.54 7.35
N SER A 286 28.76 -5.09 6.12
CA SER A 286 28.36 -3.70 5.88
C SER A 286 27.03 -3.31 6.55
N ALA A 287 26.13 -4.28 6.70
CA ALA A 287 24.83 -4.08 7.33
C ALA A 287 24.96 -3.96 8.85
N LEU A 288 25.86 -4.73 9.46
CA LEU A 288 26.01 -4.91 10.91
C LEU A 288 27.15 -4.10 11.55
N VAL A 289 28.12 -3.59 10.77
CA VAL A 289 29.33 -2.92 11.30
C VAL A 289 29.04 -1.79 12.29
N ALA A 290 27.94 -1.05 12.11
CA ALA A 290 27.57 0.04 12.99
C ALA A 290 27.01 -0.41 14.36
N TYR A 291 26.78 -1.71 14.53
CA TYR A 291 26.11 -2.28 15.71
C TYR A 291 26.97 -3.29 16.46
N PHE A 292 28.14 -3.68 15.92
CA PHE A 292 29.04 -4.60 16.61
C PHE A 292 29.78 -3.91 17.74
N GLU A 293 29.64 -4.45 18.94
CA GLU A 293 30.54 -4.16 20.06
C GLU A 293 31.59 -5.27 20.14
N PHE A 294 32.85 -4.93 19.87
CA PHE A 294 33.94 -5.92 19.76
C PHE A 294 34.45 -6.47 21.11
N ASP A 295 34.03 -5.89 22.24
CA ASP A 295 34.71 -6.09 23.54
C ASP A 295 33.94 -6.93 24.58
N HIS A 296 32.64 -7.21 24.43
CA HIS A 296 31.81 -7.92 25.44
C HIS A 296 30.79 -8.84 24.79
N ASP A 297 30.40 -9.94 25.47
CA ASP A 297 29.40 -10.96 25.09
C ASP A 297 28.42 -10.50 23.99
N THR A 298 28.85 -10.71 22.73
CA THR A 298 28.64 -9.72 21.65
C THR A 298 27.26 -9.76 21.04
N THR A 299 26.58 -10.91 21.08
CA THR A 299 25.35 -11.11 20.31
C THR A 299 24.16 -10.40 20.92
N ALA A 300 24.00 -10.43 22.25
CA ALA A 300 22.89 -9.76 22.93
C ALA A 300 23.03 -8.23 22.86
N THR A 301 24.23 -7.71 23.08
CA THR A 301 24.50 -6.27 23.02
C THR A 301 24.41 -5.76 21.59
N SER A 302 24.98 -6.46 20.61
CA SER A 302 24.86 -6.07 19.19
C SER A 302 23.41 -6.13 18.71
N LEU A 303 22.62 -7.10 19.18
CA LEU A 303 21.19 -7.16 18.90
C LEU A 303 20.45 -5.94 19.46
N ASN A 304 20.71 -5.58 20.72
CA ASN A 304 20.10 -4.42 21.35
C ASN A 304 20.46 -3.11 20.62
N SER A 305 21.74 -2.92 20.28
CA SER A 305 22.22 -1.76 19.54
C SER A 305 21.63 -1.68 18.13
N CYS A 306 21.52 -2.81 17.42
CA CYS A 306 20.87 -2.87 16.10
C CYS A 306 19.37 -2.56 16.18
N MET A 307 18.68 -3.10 17.18
CA MET A 307 17.23 -2.94 17.36
C MET A 307 16.83 -1.49 17.62
N HIS A 308 17.64 -0.73 18.37
CA HIS A 308 17.36 0.65 18.73
C HIS A 308 18.06 1.69 17.83
N ALA A 309 18.73 1.28 16.76
CA ALA A 309 19.51 2.17 15.90
C ALA A 309 18.69 3.29 15.23
N PHE A 310 17.39 3.10 15.07
CA PHE A 310 16.48 4.04 14.39
C PHE A 310 15.46 4.67 15.32
N THR A 311 15.42 4.28 16.59
CA THR A 311 14.34 4.65 17.50
C THR A 311 14.87 5.43 18.71
N PRO A 312 14.17 6.50 19.12
CA PRO A 312 14.43 7.13 20.41
C PRO A 312 13.92 6.28 21.57
N PRO A 313 14.45 6.47 22.79
CA PRO A 313 13.89 5.84 23.98
C PRO A 313 12.44 6.29 24.19
N LEU A 314 11.59 5.38 24.69
CA LEU A 314 10.20 5.67 24.97
C LEU A 314 10.06 6.77 26.04
N ASP A 315 9.37 7.85 25.69
CA ASP A 315 8.96 8.89 26.64
C ASP A 315 7.54 8.60 27.16
N PRO A 316 7.33 8.48 28.48
CA PRO A 316 6.00 8.25 29.07
C PRO A 316 4.97 9.35 28.78
N SER A 317 5.40 10.54 28.35
CA SER A 317 4.52 11.66 28.00
C SER A 317 3.89 11.52 26.61
N TRP A 318 4.38 10.62 25.75
CA TRP A 318 3.87 10.45 24.40
C TRP A 318 2.49 9.81 24.37
N PRO A 319 1.68 10.10 23.32
CA PRO A 319 0.42 9.41 23.09
C PRO A 319 0.59 7.89 23.00
N SER A 320 -0.40 7.15 23.50
CA SER A 320 -0.37 5.67 23.46
C SER A 320 -0.28 5.11 22.03
N SER A 321 -0.75 5.85 21.04
CA SER A 321 -0.62 5.58 19.60
C SER A 321 0.84 5.57 19.15
N GLU A 322 1.64 6.56 19.54
CA GLU A 322 3.06 6.63 19.20
C GLU A 322 3.89 5.58 19.94
N ALA A 323 3.55 5.30 21.20
CA ALA A 323 4.16 4.17 21.93
C ALA A 323 3.89 2.82 21.23
N LYS A 324 2.70 2.63 20.63
CA LYS A 324 2.39 1.45 19.82
C LYS A 324 3.21 1.42 18.52
N ILE A 325 3.36 2.56 17.84
CA ILE A 325 4.18 2.68 16.63
C ILE A 325 5.64 2.32 16.94
N LEU A 326 6.22 2.90 17.99
CA LEU A 326 7.58 2.62 18.43
C LEU A 326 7.78 1.11 18.66
N ARG A 327 6.93 0.48 19.47
CA ARG A 327 7.02 -0.96 19.76
C ARG A 327 6.90 -1.82 18.51
N ALA A 328 6.04 -1.44 17.56
CA ALA A 328 5.91 -2.16 16.30
C ALA A 328 7.16 -2.04 15.43
N ILE A 329 7.79 -0.87 15.40
CA ILE A 329 9.07 -0.65 14.71
C ILE A 329 10.18 -1.47 15.34
N GLU A 330 10.32 -1.42 16.66
CA GLU A 330 11.35 -2.17 17.40
C GLU A 330 11.16 -3.68 17.26
N TYR A 331 9.92 -4.17 17.21
CA TYR A 331 9.63 -5.57 16.94
C TYR A 331 10.10 -6.01 15.54
N VAL A 332 9.85 -5.19 14.51
CA VAL A 332 10.34 -5.45 13.15
C VAL A 332 11.86 -5.39 13.08
N LEU A 333 12.48 -4.41 13.74
CA LEU A 333 13.94 -4.29 13.80
C LEU A 333 14.57 -5.46 14.54
N HIS A 334 13.98 -5.91 15.65
CA HIS A 334 14.41 -7.12 16.35
C HIS A 334 14.47 -8.32 15.40
N ASP A 335 13.40 -8.58 14.65
CA ASP A 335 13.33 -9.69 13.70
C ASP A 335 14.39 -9.61 12.59
N ILE A 336 14.61 -8.41 12.04
CA ILE A 336 15.65 -8.15 11.03
C ILE A 336 17.03 -8.37 11.63
N CYS A 337 17.36 -7.68 12.72
CA CYS A 337 18.66 -7.72 13.37
C CYS A 337 19.02 -9.13 13.85
N GLN A 338 18.08 -9.84 14.47
CA GLN A 338 18.27 -11.21 14.92
C GLN A 338 18.58 -12.14 13.73
N THR A 339 17.90 -11.97 12.60
CA THR A 339 18.14 -12.76 11.40
C THR A 339 19.50 -12.46 10.78
N LEU A 340 19.89 -11.18 10.66
CA LEU A 340 21.19 -10.80 10.10
C LEU A 340 22.34 -11.29 10.98
N LEU A 341 22.24 -11.16 12.30
CA LEU A 341 23.25 -11.66 13.25
C LEU A 341 23.35 -13.19 13.19
N PHE A 342 22.21 -13.88 13.13
CA PHE A 342 22.16 -15.34 12.99
C PHE A 342 22.86 -15.81 11.71
N VAL A 343 22.55 -15.21 10.56
CA VAL A 343 23.17 -15.57 9.28
C VAL A 343 24.65 -15.24 9.28
N ASN A 344 25.06 -14.11 9.87
CA ASN A 344 26.46 -13.75 10.01
C ASN A 344 27.25 -14.80 10.82
N ASP A 345 26.66 -15.31 11.91
CA ASP A 345 27.27 -16.34 12.75
C ASP A 345 27.51 -17.66 11.99
N GLN A 346 26.59 -18.05 11.09
CA GLN A 346 26.75 -19.25 10.25
C GLN A 346 28.01 -19.22 9.37
N PHE A 347 28.54 -18.02 9.06
CA PHE A 347 29.71 -17.83 8.21
C PHE A 347 30.92 -17.21 8.94
N SER A 348 30.92 -17.22 10.28
CA SER A 348 31.97 -16.64 11.13
C SER A 348 33.34 -17.33 10.94
N GLY A 349 33.34 -18.66 10.77
CA GLY A 349 34.54 -19.49 10.61
C GLY A 349 35.03 -19.70 9.16
N TRP A 350 34.58 -18.88 8.20
CA TRP A 350 34.91 -19.08 6.78
C TRP A 350 36.43 -18.99 6.48
N PRO A 351 37.00 -19.84 5.60
CA PRO A 351 36.32 -20.84 4.76
C PRO A 351 35.86 -22.08 5.54
N LEU A 352 34.63 -22.53 5.26
CA LEU A 352 34.06 -23.73 5.85
C LEU A 352 34.36 -24.97 4.98
N SER A 353 34.15 -26.17 5.53
CA SER A 353 34.12 -27.38 4.71
C SER A 353 32.94 -27.34 3.73
N ALA A 354 32.96 -28.14 2.67
CA ALA A 354 31.87 -28.17 1.70
C ALA A 354 30.51 -28.53 2.35
N ASN A 355 30.49 -29.56 3.20
CA ASN A 355 29.27 -29.99 3.89
C ASN A 355 28.74 -28.96 4.89
N ASP A 356 29.64 -28.28 5.61
CA ASP A 356 29.25 -27.22 6.54
C ASP A 356 28.75 -25.98 5.79
N THR A 357 29.32 -25.69 4.61
CA THR A 357 28.84 -24.62 3.72
C THR A 357 27.42 -24.90 3.27
N ASP A 358 27.14 -26.10 2.75
CA ASP A 358 25.80 -26.48 2.29
C ASP A 358 24.76 -26.37 3.41
N THR A 359 25.13 -26.80 4.62
CA THR A 359 24.27 -26.71 5.81
C THR A 359 24.02 -25.26 6.22
N ALA A 360 25.08 -24.44 6.32
CA ALA A 360 25.00 -23.03 6.67
C ALA A 360 24.14 -22.24 5.66
N VAL A 361 24.28 -22.52 4.37
CA VAL A 361 23.48 -21.92 3.30
C VAL A 361 22.01 -22.31 3.41
N ALA A 362 21.71 -23.60 3.58
CA ALA A 362 20.33 -24.07 3.69
C ALA A 362 19.58 -23.44 4.86
N ILE A 363 20.17 -23.43 6.05
CA ILE A 363 19.57 -22.85 7.27
C ILE A 363 19.45 -21.33 7.15
N SER A 364 20.46 -20.65 6.61
CA SER A 364 20.43 -19.20 6.40
C SER A 364 19.34 -18.80 5.41
N ARG A 365 19.18 -19.56 4.33
CA ARG A 365 18.16 -19.33 3.30
C ARG A 365 16.76 -19.44 3.89
N GLU A 366 16.48 -20.50 4.62
CA GLU A 366 15.19 -20.69 5.30
C GLU A 366 14.87 -19.52 6.25
N ARG A 367 15.87 -19.07 7.03
CA ARG A 367 15.70 -17.94 7.95
C ARG A 367 15.38 -16.63 7.23
N VAL A 368 16.08 -16.34 6.14
CA VAL A 368 15.86 -15.13 5.33
C VAL A 368 14.52 -15.19 4.61
N ASP A 369 14.16 -16.32 4.00
CA ASP A 369 12.87 -16.54 3.34
C ASP A 369 11.69 -16.34 4.32
N HIS A 370 11.82 -16.89 5.54
CA HIS A 370 10.82 -16.69 6.59
C HIS A 370 10.70 -15.23 7.01
N LEU A 371 11.82 -14.52 7.20
CA LEU A 371 11.80 -13.09 7.52
C LEU A 371 11.12 -12.28 6.42
N MET A 372 11.52 -12.48 5.17
CA MET A 372 10.94 -11.76 4.02
C MET A 372 9.45 -12.06 3.88
N THR A 373 9.03 -13.31 4.05
CA THR A 373 7.59 -13.68 4.04
C THR A 373 6.81 -12.95 5.14
N ARG A 374 7.40 -12.79 6.34
CA ARG A 374 6.76 -12.09 7.47
C ARG A 374 6.69 -10.57 7.24
N LEU A 375 7.73 -10.00 6.65
CA LEU A 375 7.80 -8.55 6.38
C LEU A 375 6.84 -8.15 5.26
N ASP A 376 6.69 -9.01 4.24
CA ASP A 376 5.77 -8.83 3.10
C ASP A 376 5.87 -7.43 2.47
N TRP A 377 7.09 -6.89 2.35
CA TRP A 377 7.31 -5.55 1.82
C TRP A 377 7.02 -5.48 0.33
N LYS A 378 6.14 -4.56 -0.06
CA LYS A 378 5.73 -4.37 -1.46
C LYS A 378 6.85 -3.96 -2.40
N LEU A 379 7.96 -3.44 -1.89
CA LEU A 379 9.16 -3.16 -2.70
C LEU A 379 9.70 -4.41 -3.41
N TRP A 380 9.47 -5.61 -2.85
CA TRP A 380 9.90 -6.87 -3.47
C TRP A 380 8.97 -7.34 -4.58
N ILE A 381 7.79 -6.73 -4.71
CA ILE A 381 6.82 -7.02 -5.77
C ILE A 381 7.11 -6.07 -6.93
N GLN A 382 8.13 -6.40 -7.71
CA GLN A 382 8.56 -5.63 -8.86
C GLN A 382 9.01 -6.54 -9.99
N CYS A 383 9.11 -5.99 -11.19
CA CYS A 383 9.57 -6.72 -12.36
C CYS A 383 11.05 -7.08 -12.17
N GLU A 384 11.41 -8.33 -12.43
CA GLU A 384 12.79 -8.83 -12.29
C GLU A 384 13.76 -8.04 -13.20
N GLU A 385 13.28 -7.68 -14.38
CA GLU A 385 14.02 -6.87 -15.35
C GLU A 385 13.40 -5.49 -15.49
N LYS A 386 14.25 -4.51 -15.83
CA LYS A 386 13.79 -3.18 -16.21
C LYS A 386 12.98 -3.27 -17.50
N CYS A 387 11.73 -2.81 -17.45
CA CYS A 387 10.84 -2.81 -18.61
C CYS A 387 11.41 -2.02 -19.80
N ALA A 388 10.97 -2.39 -21.02
CA ALA A 388 11.41 -1.77 -22.25
C ALA A 388 11.01 -0.29 -22.34
N LEU A 389 11.62 0.46 -23.27
CA LEU A 389 11.22 1.84 -23.54
C LEU A 389 9.75 1.90 -23.94
N GLY A 390 8.97 2.70 -23.22
CA GLY A 390 7.53 2.84 -23.43
C GLY A 390 6.66 1.91 -22.59
N GLU A 391 7.26 0.99 -21.84
CA GLU A 391 6.58 0.13 -20.87
C GLU A 391 6.80 0.60 -19.44
N VAL A 392 5.90 0.19 -18.54
CA VAL A 392 6.05 0.36 -17.09
C VAL A 392 5.82 -0.97 -16.39
N CYS A 393 6.48 -1.17 -15.25
CA CYS A 393 6.22 -2.32 -14.40
C CYS A 393 4.89 -2.11 -13.69
N VAL A 394 3.92 -3.00 -13.93
CA VAL A 394 2.59 -2.94 -13.33
C VAL A 394 2.36 -4.19 -12.48
N ILE A 395 1.65 -3.99 -11.38
CA ILE A 395 1.06 -5.07 -10.58
C ILE A 395 -0.45 -5.07 -10.83
N ASP A 396 -1.15 -6.17 -10.51
CA ASP A 396 -2.61 -6.17 -10.57
C ASP A 396 -3.18 -5.17 -9.56
N LEU A 397 -3.92 -4.19 -10.07
CA LEU A 397 -4.41 -3.02 -9.33
C LEU A 397 -5.74 -2.57 -9.91
N TRP A 398 -6.70 -2.14 -9.09
CA TRP A 398 -8.01 -1.69 -9.60
C TRP A 398 -7.88 -0.50 -10.57
N PRO A 399 -8.43 -0.54 -11.81
CA PRO A 399 -9.32 -1.55 -12.40
C PRO A 399 -8.61 -2.56 -13.34
N ILE A 400 -7.28 -2.54 -13.41
CA ILE A 400 -6.43 -3.46 -14.19
C ILE A 400 -6.10 -4.68 -13.33
N ILE A 401 -7.05 -5.60 -13.26
CA ILE A 401 -6.98 -6.73 -12.34
C ILE A 401 -6.98 -8.01 -13.18
N SER A 402 -6.12 -8.97 -12.82
CA SER A 402 -6.17 -10.34 -13.32
C SER A 402 -7.45 -11.05 -12.87
N SER A 403 -7.66 -12.27 -13.35
CA SER A 403 -8.86 -13.05 -13.05
C SER A 403 -9.00 -13.44 -11.57
N ASP A 404 -7.92 -13.44 -10.78
CA ASP A 404 -7.93 -13.79 -9.36
C ASP A 404 -7.47 -12.61 -8.47
N LEU A 405 -8.44 -12.03 -7.78
CA LEU A 405 -8.31 -10.90 -6.87
C LEU A 405 -7.70 -11.25 -5.50
N THR A 406 -7.54 -12.54 -5.23
CA THR A 406 -7.03 -13.08 -3.97
C THR A 406 -5.63 -13.68 -4.14
N ALA A 407 -5.14 -13.79 -5.37
CA ALA A 407 -3.77 -14.18 -5.64
C ALA A 407 -2.79 -13.05 -5.26
N PRO A 408 -1.55 -13.38 -4.87
CA PRO A 408 -0.48 -12.40 -4.78
C PRO A 408 -0.36 -11.65 -6.12
N PRO A 409 -0.20 -10.31 -6.10
CA PRO A 409 -0.09 -9.55 -7.34
C PRO A 409 1.19 -9.93 -8.09
N GLU A 410 1.07 -10.33 -9.36
CA GLU A 410 2.21 -10.67 -10.20
C GLU A 410 2.67 -9.43 -11.00
N PRO A 411 3.92 -8.96 -10.79
CA PRO A 411 4.45 -7.83 -11.54
C PRO A 411 4.74 -8.22 -12.99
N ARG A 412 4.37 -7.36 -13.94
CA ARG A 412 4.63 -7.53 -15.38
C ARG A 412 4.93 -6.21 -16.05
N CYS A 413 5.72 -6.21 -17.12
CA CYS A 413 5.87 -5.04 -17.97
C CYS A 413 4.63 -4.86 -18.84
N ALA A 414 4.07 -3.65 -18.87
CA ALA A 414 2.93 -3.31 -19.69
C ALA A 414 3.19 -2.02 -20.50
N GLY A 415 2.87 -2.07 -21.78
CA GLY A 415 2.93 -0.93 -22.72
C GLY A 415 1.55 -0.35 -23.07
N PRO A 416 1.50 0.68 -23.92
CA PRO A 416 0.25 1.32 -24.35
C PRO A 416 -0.63 0.42 -25.24
N SER A 417 -0.09 -0.69 -25.74
CA SER A 417 -0.82 -1.75 -26.42
C SER A 417 -1.81 -2.41 -25.44
N ARG A 418 -3.09 -2.54 -25.85
CA ARG A 418 -4.22 -3.04 -25.03
C ARG A 418 -3.80 -4.12 -24.00
N PRO A 419 -4.26 -4.04 -22.73
CA PRO A 419 -4.11 -5.16 -21.80
C PRO A 419 -4.83 -6.36 -22.41
N GLY A 420 -4.07 -7.40 -22.77
CA GLY A 420 -4.63 -8.60 -23.35
C GLY A 420 -3.82 -9.16 -24.51
N LYS A 421 -2.69 -9.79 -24.18
CA LYS A 421 -2.46 -11.19 -24.52
C LYS A 421 -1.49 -11.73 -23.47
N ALA A 422 -1.97 -12.62 -22.61
CA ALA A 422 -1.08 -13.57 -21.96
C ALA A 422 -0.26 -14.27 -23.06
N PRO A 423 1.03 -14.55 -22.85
CA PRO A 423 1.77 -15.42 -23.75
C PRO A 423 1.03 -16.76 -23.84
N LYS A 424 0.96 -17.29 -25.06
CA LYS A 424 0.30 -18.56 -25.38
C LYS A 424 0.94 -19.73 -24.65
#